data_AF-E4PF20-F1
#
_entry.id   AF-E4PF20-F1
#
_cell.length_a   1.000
_cell.length_b   1.000
_cell.length_c   1.000
_cell.angle_alpha   90.00
_cell.angle_beta   90.00
_cell.angle_gamma   90.00
#
_symmetry.space_group_name_H-M   'P 1'
#
loop_
_entity.id
_entity.type
_entity.pdbx_description
1 polymer ?
#
loop_
_entity_poly.entity_id
_entity_poly.type
_entity_poly.pdbx_seq_one_letter_code
_entity_poly.pdbx_strand_id
1 'polypeptide(L)'
;MIVLVPVLLLNMVFAHTSVLELNFPTGESLSAQQAEELQIQVVIYEDRLVVADNQGGVIKNIPQREGEYDFVLLKDVMKEIKSRVPDKKDVIIMPSRQTSYQSLVSVMDTVRSYEAVVAGSVVEAELFPEISLGDAPAQPSGSAEVSS
;
A
#
# COMPACT_ATOMS: atom_id res chain seq x y z
N MET A 1 15.90 8.09 -48.37
CA MET A 1 15.91 6.95 -47.42
C MET A 1 16.12 7.34 -45.95
N ILE A 2 16.54 8.58 -45.63
CA ILE A 2 16.91 9.00 -44.24
C ILE A 2 15.74 9.57 -43.41
N VAL A 3 14.57 9.79 -44.01
CA VAL A 3 13.44 10.51 -43.39
C VAL A 3 12.47 9.58 -42.63
N LEU A 4 12.56 8.26 -42.84
CA LEU A 4 11.66 7.30 -42.21
C LEU A 4 12.07 6.91 -40.79
N VAL A 5 13.36 6.95 -40.47
CA VAL A 5 13.89 6.54 -39.15
C VAL A 5 13.44 7.50 -38.03
N PRO A 6 13.48 8.83 -38.18
CA PRO A 6 13.03 9.74 -37.13
C PRO A 6 11.52 9.61 -36.85
N VAL A 7 10.73 9.36 -37.89
CA VAL A 7 9.26 9.21 -37.80
C VAL A 7 8.87 7.89 -37.14
N LEU A 8 9.62 6.82 -37.41
CA LEU A 8 9.40 5.53 -36.74
C LEU A 8 9.76 5.60 -35.24
N LEU A 9 10.82 6.32 -34.89
CA LEU A 9 11.23 6.48 -33.50
C LEU A 9 10.26 7.37 -32.69
N LEU A 10 9.65 8.39 -33.31
CA LEU A 10 8.70 9.28 -32.62
C LEU A 10 7.42 8.56 -32.14
N ASN A 11 7.02 7.47 -32.81
CA ASN A 11 5.81 6.72 -32.47
C ASN A 11 6.03 5.62 -31.42
N MET A 12 7.27 5.24 -31.11
CA MET A 12 7.58 4.21 -30.12
C MET A 12 7.60 4.75 -28.67
N VAL A 13 7.52 6.08 -28.51
CA VAL A 13 7.59 6.76 -27.21
C VAL A 13 6.21 7.05 -26.61
N PHE A 14 5.20 6.24 -26.92
CA PHE A 14 4.03 6.18 -26.07
C PHE A 14 4.41 5.44 -24.80
N ALA A 15 4.76 6.20 -23.76
CA ALA A 15 4.86 5.68 -22.40
C ALA A 15 3.53 4.99 -22.07
N HIS A 16 3.58 3.68 -21.82
CA HIS A 16 2.46 2.95 -21.26
C HIS A 16 2.22 3.47 -19.83
N THR A 17 1.37 4.47 -19.70
CA THR A 17 0.70 4.74 -18.42
C THR A 17 -0.46 3.76 -18.36
N SER A 18 -0.20 2.55 -17.85
CA SER A 18 -1.28 1.69 -17.40
C SER A 18 -1.90 2.37 -16.18
N VAL A 19 -3.00 3.10 -16.39
CA VAL A 19 -3.87 3.49 -15.28
C VAL A 19 -4.55 2.20 -14.84
N LEU A 20 -3.92 1.50 -13.89
CA LEU A 20 -4.62 0.45 -13.18
C LEU A 20 -5.61 1.16 -12.26
N GLU A 21 -6.83 1.36 -12.75
CA GLU A 21 -7.96 1.79 -11.92
C GLU A 21 -8.25 0.68 -10.92
N LEU A 22 -7.63 0.77 -9.74
CA LEU A 22 -7.97 -0.10 -8.62
C LEU A 22 -9.26 0.40 -7.96
N ASN A 23 -10.37 0.15 -8.66
CA ASN A 23 -11.60 -0.18 -7.97
C ASN A 23 -11.41 -1.62 -7.50
N PHE A 24 -11.53 -1.88 -6.20
CA PHE A 24 -11.62 -3.25 -5.70
C PHE A 24 -13.09 -3.63 -5.56
N PRO A 25 -13.81 -4.05 -6.62
CA PRO A 25 -15.02 -4.81 -6.41
C PRO A 25 -14.60 -6.11 -5.71
N THR A 26 -15.32 -6.43 -4.63
CA THR A 26 -15.22 -7.68 -3.90
C THR A 26 -15.30 -8.87 -4.87
N GLY A 27 -14.19 -9.57 -5.14
CA GLY A 27 -14.27 -10.94 -5.65
C GLY A 27 -13.23 -11.41 -6.68
N GLU A 28 -12.48 -10.55 -7.37
CA GLU A 28 -11.56 -11.01 -8.42
C GLU A 28 -10.08 -10.99 -7.99
N SER A 29 -9.39 -12.11 -8.22
CA SER A 29 -7.95 -12.27 -8.06
C SER A 29 -7.20 -11.51 -9.16
N LEU A 30 -6.11 -10.82 -8.80
CA LEU A 30 -5.26 -10.12 -9.77
C LEU A 30 -4.57 -11.11 -10.73
N SER A 31 -4.32 -10.69 -11.98
CA SER A 31 -3.41 -11.44 -12.85
C SER A 31 -1.99 -11.42 -12.28
N ALA A 32 -1.16 -12.41 -12.64
CA ALA A 32 0.21 -12.51 -12.14
C ALA A 32 1.03 -11.25 -12.44
N GLN A 33 0.89 -10.69 -13.65
CA GLN A 33 1.57 -9.44 -14.05
C GLN A 33 1.14 -8.25 -13.21
N GLN A 34 -0.17 -8.10 -12.94
CA GLN A 34 -0.68 -7.00 -12.12
C GLN A 34 -0.26 -7.12 -10.65
N ALA A 35 -0.21 -8.35 -10.12
CA ALA A 35 0.25 -8.61 -8.75
C ALA A 35 1.75 -8.29 -8.57
N GLU A 36 2.55 -8.51 -9.62
CA GLU A 36 3.99 -8.22 -9.62
C GLU A 36 4.28 -6.70 -9.69
N GLU A 37 3.48 -5.94 -10.44
CA GLU A 37 3.59 -4.48 -10.55
C GLU A 37 3.03 -3.72 -9.33
N LEU A 38 2.12 -4.34 -8.58
CA LEU A 38 1.53 -3.75 -7.39
C LEU A 38 2.60 -3.61 -6.30
N GLN A 39 2.73 -2.44 -5.69
CA GLN A 39 3.53 -2.26 -4.46
C GLN A 39 2.63 -1.76 -3.36
N ILE A 40 2.62 -2.47 -2.23
CA ILE A 40 1.77 -2.13 -1.09
C ILE A 40 2.53 -1.14 -0.22
N GLN A 41 1.87 -0.04 0.13
CA GLN A 41 2.44 1.03 0.93
C GLN A 41 1.56 1.28 2.16
N VAL A 42 2.19 1.40 3.33
CA VAL A 42 1.53 1.77 4.59
C VAL A 42 2.08 3.11 5.05
N VAL A 43 1.27 4.15 4.91
CA VAL A 43 1.60 5.51 5.32
C VAL A 43 1.13 5.74 6.75
N ILE A 44 2.03 6.26 7.58
CA ILE A 44 1.74 6.57 8.98
C ILE A 44 1.62 8.09 9.13
N TYR A 45 0.39 8.60 9.08
CA TYR A 45 0.08 9.98 9.43
C TYR A 45 -0.21 10.12 10.92
N GLU A 46 -0.12 11.34 11.43
CA GLU A 46 -0.34 11.64 12.86
C GLU A 46 -1.72 11.19 13.38
N ASP A 47 -2.76 11.23 12.53
CA ASP A 47 -4.16 10.97 12.87
C ASP A 47 -4.71 9.66 12.31
N ARG A 48 -3.98 9.01 11.39
CA ARG A 48 -4.47 7.84 10.65
C ARG A 48 -3.36 7.00 10.03
N LEU A 49 -3.67 5.74 9.77
CA LEU A 49 -2.90 4.90 8.86
C LEU A 49 -3.58 4.88 7.49
N VAL A 50 -2.79 4.87 6.43
CA VAL A 50 -3.30 4.76 5.07
C VAL A 50 -2.59 3.62 4.37
N VAL A 51 -3.38 2.68 3.87
CA VAL A 51 -2.88 1.61 3.00
C VAL A 51 -3.14 2.04 1.57
N ALA A 52 -2.09 2.07 0.76
CA ALA A 52 -2.12 2.55 -0.62
C ALA A 52 -1.28 1.66 -1.55
N ASP A 53 -1.44 1.88 -2.85
CA ASP A 53 -0.59 1.29 -3.89
C ASP A 53 0.47 2.30 -4.41
N ASN A 54 1.35 1.85 -5.30
CA ASN A 54 2.36 2.67 -5.97
C ASN A 54 1.81 3.71 -6.96
N GLN A 55 0.55 3.62 -7.37
CA GLN A 55 -0.10 4.58 -8.26
C GLN A 55 -0.82 5.70 -7.49
N GLY A 56 -0.78 5.66 -6.14
CA GLY A 56 -1.45 6.62 -5.27
C GLY A 56 -2.93 6.28 -5.01
N GLY A 57 -3.38 5.08 -5.39
CA GLY A 57 -4.70 4.59 -5.05
C GLY A 57 -4.79 4.24 -3.56
N VAL A 58 -5.77 4.84 -2.87
CA VAL A 58 -6.02 4.54 -1.45
C VAL A 58 -6.84 3.26 -1.35
N ILE A 59 -6.23 2.20 -0.82
CA ILE A 59 -6.87 0.91 -0.54
C ILE A 59 -7.74 1.04 0.71
N LYS A 60 -7.19 1.64 1.78
CA LYS A 60 -7.92 1.87 3.03
C LYS A 60 -7.39 3.05 3.81
N ASN A 61 -8.31 3.88 4.30
CA ASN A 61 -8.04 4.83 5.38
C ASN A 61 -8.46 4.20 6.72
N ILE A 62 -7.55 4.21 7.68
CA ILE A 62 -7.71 3.64 9.02
C ILE A 62 -7.54 4.80 10.02
N PRO A 63 -8.63 5.43 10.48
CA PRO A 63 -8.54 6.48 11.48
C PRO A 63 -8.04 5.91 12.81
N GLN A 64 -7.43 6.76 13.64
CA GLN A 64 -7.14 6.40 15.02
C GLN A 64 -8.42 6.10 15.81
N ARG A 65 -8.30 5.16 16.75
CA ARG A 65 -9.33 4.81 17.72
C ARG A 65 -8.82 5.19 19.10
N GLU A 66 -9.54 6.08 19.79
CA GLU A 66 -9.20 6.51 21.16
C GLU A 66 -7.80 7.13 21.29
N GLY A 67 -7.29 7.75 20.22
CA GLY A 67 -5.94 8.36 20.19
C GLY A 67 -4.80 7.39 19.87
N GLU A 68 -5.10 6.13 19.59
CA GLU A 68 -4.13 5.12 19.17
C GLU A 68 -4.43 4.61 17.75
N TYR A 69 -3.40 4.13 17.05
CA TYR A 69 -3.59 3.52 15.74
C TYR A 69 -4.35 2.20 15.86
N ASP A 70 -5.29 1.96 14.95
CA ASP A 70 -6.04 0.71 14.91
C ASP A 70 -5.25 -0.39 14.19
N PHE A 71 -4.36 -1.05 14.92
CA PHE A 71 -3.57 -2.17 14.42
C PHE A 71 -4.41 -3.42 14.13
N VAL A 72 -5.59 -3.55 14.74
CA VAL A 72 -6.51 -4.66 14.47
C VAL A 72 -7.06 -4.51 13.06
N LEU A 73 -7.57 -3.31 12.74
CA LEU A 73 -8.06 -3.02 11.39
C LEU A 73 -6.94 -3.07 10.35
N LEU A 74 -5.72 -2.60 10.68
CA LEU A 74 -4.56 -2.73 9.79
C LEU A 74 -4.29 -4.21 9.46
N LYS A 75 -4.26 -5.08 10.47
CA LYS A 75 -4.01 -6.52 10.29
C LYS A 75 -5.06 -7.17 9.40
N ASP A 76 -6.33 -6.84 9.58
CA ASP A 76 -7.41 -7.38 8.76
C ASP A 76 -7.32 -6.93 7.31
N VAL A 77 -6.95 -5.67 7.07
CA VAL A 77 -6.68 -5.16 5.71
C VAL A 77 -5.49 -5.89 5.09
N MET A 78 -4.40 -6.10 5.83
CA MET A 78 -3.24 -6.85 5.32
C MET A 78 -3.58 -8.29 4.98
N LYS A 79 -4.40 -8.97 5.79
CA LYS A 79 -4.90 -10.34 5.51
C LYS A 79 -5.75 -10.36 4.24
N GLU A 80 -6.62 -9.38 4.06
CA GLU A 80 -7.45 -9.27 2.85
C GLU A 80 -6.57 -9.08 1.62
N ILE A 81 -5.57 -8.20 1.67
CA ILE A 81 -4.63 -7.99 0.57
C ILE A 81 -3.84 -9.27 0.29
N LYS A 82 -3.27 -9.91 1.32
CA LYS A 82 -2.51 -11.17 1.17
C LYS A 82 -3.36 -12.27 0.52
N SER A 83 -4.66 -12.33 0.79
CA SER A 83 -5.55 -13.31 0.13
C SER A 83 -5.69 -13.09 -1.38
N ARG A 84 -5.54 -11.84 -1.85
CA ARG A 84 -5.60 -11.46 -3.27
C ARG A 84 -4.25 -11.55 -3.97
N VAL A 85 -3.15 -11.40 -3.23
CA VAL A 85 -1.76 -11.50 -3.70
C VAL A 85 -0.95 -12.49 -2.85
N PRO A 86 -1.25 -13.80 -2.92
CA PRO A 86 -0.68 -14.81 -2.00
C PRO A 86 0.85 -14.90 -2.08
N ASP A 87 1.42 -14.72 -3.27
CA ASP A 87 2.85 -14.88 -3.52
C ASP A 87 3.67 -13.62 -3.17
N LYS A 88 3.00 -12.49 -2.93
CA LYS A 88 3.66 -11.22 -2.63
C LYS A 88 4.16 -11.17 -1.19
N LYS A 89 5.36 -10.63 -0.99
CA LYS A 89 6.04 -10.61 0.32
C LYS A 89 6.53 -9.23 0.76
N ASP A 90 6.58 -8.29 -0.17
CA ASP A 90 7.10 -6.94 0.05
C ASP A 90 6.01 -5.95 0.48
N VAL A 91 6.40 -5.05 1.38
CA VAL A 91 5.61 -3.88 1.80
C VAL A 91 6.53 -2.70 2.09
N ILE A 92 6.09 -1.50 1.74
CA ILE A 92 6.80 -0.25 2.04
C ILE A 92 6.08 0.44 3.20
N ILE A 93 6.78 0.73 4.28
CA ILE A 93 6.25 1.55 5.38
C ILE A 93 6.79 2.97 5.23
N MET A 94 5.90 3.93 5.25
CA MET A 94 6.19 5.34 5.04
C MET A 94 5.80 6.13 6.30
N PRO A 95 6.68 6.21 7.32
CA PRO A 95 6.44 7.03 8.49
C PRO A 95 6.43 8.52 8.15
N SER A 96 5.50 9.27 8.75
CA SER A 96 5.60 10.74 8.80
C SER A 96 6.66 11.18 9.81
N ARG A 97 7.10 12.44 9.71
CA ARG A 97 8.16 13.01 10.59
C ARG A 97 7.86 12.94 12.09
N GLN A 98 6.58 12.85 12.46
CA GLN A 98 6.16 12.79 13.86
C GLN A 98 5.92 11.36 14.36
N THR A 99 6.16 10.35 13.52
CA THR A 99 5.93 8.95 13.87
C THR A 99 6.86 8.53 15.01
N SER A 100 6.28 8.07 16.12
CA SER A 100 7.08 7.53 17.22
C SER A 100 7.73 6.19 16.81
N TYR A 101 8.88 5.87 17.40
CA TYR A 101 9.55 4.59 17.17
C TYR A 101 8.65 3.40 17.50
N GLN A 102 7.89 3.49 18.61
CA GLN A 102 6.95 2.44 19.01
C GLN A 102 5.86 2.24 17.96
N SER A 103 5.30 3.32 17.41
CA SER A 103 4.29 3.23 16.36
C SER A 103 4.85 2.57 15.10
N LEU A 104 6.07 2.94 14.70
CA LEU A 104 6.73 2.33 13.55
C LEU A 104 6.92 0.82 13.73
N VAL A 105 7.48 0.39 14.86
CA VAL A 105 7.69 -1.04 15.17
C VAL A 105 6.35 -1.77 15.23
N SER A 106 5.33 -1.17 15.84
CA SER A 106 4.00 -1.79 15.91
C SER A 106 3.38 -1.98 14.53
N VAL A 107 3.58 -1.03 13.60
CA VAL A 107 3.19 -1.22 12.19
C VAL A 107 4.01 -2.35 11.56
N MET A 108 5.34 -2.36 11.74
CA MET A 108 6.22 -3.41 11.20
C MET A 108 5.79 -4.82 11.62
N ASP A 109 5.47 -5.00 12.90
CA ASP A 109 5.03 -6.30 13.42
C ASP A 109 3.64 -6.66 12.87
N THR A 110 2.75 -5.69 12.76
CA THR A 110 1.38 -5.89 12.27
C THR A 110 1.32 -6.29 10.79
N VAL A 111 2.22 -5.75 9.95
CA VAL A 111 2.24 -6.04 8.51
C VAL A 111 3.07 -7.27 8.15
N ARG A 112 3.91 -7.76 9.08
CA ARG A 112 4.80 -8.91 8.86
C ARG A 112 4.07 -10.24 8.93
N SER A 113 3.25 -10.43 9.96
CA SER A 113 2.63 -11.72 10.25
C SER A 113 1.39 -11.57 11.15
N TYR A 114 0.66 -12.67 11.31
CA TYR A 114 -0.43 -12.76 12.27
C TYR A 114 -0.52 -14.15 12.88
N GLU A 115 -1.00 -14.22 14.11
CA GLU A 115 -1.28 -15.50 14.77
C GLU A 115 -2.55 -16.11 14.18
N ALA A 116 -2.44 -17.36 13.71
CA ALA A 116 -3.54 -18.17 13.21
C ALA A 116 -3.63 -19.47 14.01
N VAL A 117 -4.84 -19.95 14.28
CA VAL A 117 -5.04 -21.25 14.93
C VAL A 117 -5.30 -22.30 13.86
N VAL A 118 -4.36 -23.23 13.69
CA VAL A 118 -4.47 -24.35 12.74
C VAL A 118 -4.40 -25.65 13.52
N ALA A 119 -5.42 -26.50 13.37
CA ALA A 119 -5.52 -27.79 14.06
C ALA A 119 -5.30 -27.70 15.59
N GLY A 120 -5.77 -26.63 16.22
CA GLY A 120 -5.66 -26.41 17.67
C GLY A 120 -4.29 -25.89 18.15
N SER A 121 -3.37 -25.57 17.23
CA SER A 121 -2.07 -24.95 17.55
C SER A 121 -2.01 -23.52 17.01
N VAL A 122 -1.41 -22.59 17.76
CA VAL A 122 -1.13 -21.24 17.30
C VAL A 122 0.11 -21.28 16.41
N VAL A 123 -0.03 -20.80 15.17
CA VAL A 123 1.06 -20.66 14.21
C VAL A 123 1.15 -19.22 13.75
N GLU A 124 2.37 -18.77 13.47
CA GLU A 124 2.61 -17.45 12.88
C GLU A 124 2.45 -17.56 11.36
N ALA A 125 1.37 -16.98 10.84
CA ALA A 125 1.07 -16.94 9.42
C ALA A 125 1.68 -15.68 8.79
N GLU A 126 2.33 -15.86 7.64
CA GLU A 126 3.04 -14.80 6.92
C GLU A 126 2.07 -13.80 6.25
N LEU A 127 2.39 -12.50 6.36
CA LEU A 127 1.82 -11.43 5.55
C LEU A 127 2.90 -10.89 4.60
N PHE A 128 3.52 -9.77 4.92
CA PHE A 128 4.54 -9.11 4.10
C PHE A 128 5.85 -8.96 4.89
N PRO A 129 6.69 -10.01 4.95
CA PRO A 129 7.90 -10.01 5.76
C PRO A 129 9.03 -9.13 5.19
N GLU A 130 9.01 -8.83 3.90
CA GLU A 130 10.04 -8.03 3.23
C GLU A 130 9.69 -6.53 3.34
N ILE A 131 10.05 -5.95 4.48
CA ILE A 131 9.72 -4.56 4.80
C ILE A 131 10.80 -3.61 4.28
N SER A 132 10.38 -2.62 3.51
CA SER A 132 11.19 -1.46 3.12
C SER A 132 10.67 -0.18 3.80
N LEU A 133 11.54 0.81 3.99
CA LEU A 133 11.18 2.11 4.56
C LEU A 133 11.29 3.20 3.51
N GLY A 134 10.28 4.07 3.45
CA GLY A 134 10.24 5.28 2.63
C GLY A 134 9.81 6.50 3.44
N ASP A 135 9.62 7.64 2.76
CA ASP A 135 9.11 8.86 3.38
C ASP A 135 7.62 9.04 3.08
N ALA A 136 6.83 9.40 4.11
CA ALA A 136 5.44 9.73 3.89
C ALA A 136 5.30 10.96 2.97
N PRO A 137 4.41 10.93 1.95
CA PRO A 137 4.13 12.11 1.16
C PRO A 137 3.56 13.21 2.06
N ALA A 138 3.91 14.47 1.75
CA ALA A 138 3.36 15.61 2.44
C ALA A 138 1.83 15.55 2.39
N GLN A 139 1.15 15.70 3.54
CA GLN A 139 -0.31 15.71 3.56
C GLN A 139 -0.80 16.81 2.63
N PRO A 140 -1.65 16.52 1.63
CA PRO A 140 -2.33 17.57 0.90
C PRO A 140 -3.17 18.34 1.92
N SER A 141 -2.81 19.60 2.14
CA SER A 141 -3.50 20.49 3.06
C SER A 141 -4.86 20.82 2.45
N GLY A 142 -5.86 19.99 2.76
CA GLY A 142 -7.25 20.28 2.40
C GLY A 142 -7.80 21.36 3.31
N SER A 143 -8.31 22.45 2.72
CA SER A 143 -9.15 23.52 3.28
C SER A 143 -8.48 24.70 4.01
N ALA A 144 -8.06 25.71 3.24
CA ALA A 144 -8.05 27.11 3.65
C ALA A 144 -8.45 28.03 2.49
N GLU A 145 -9.63 27.80 1.90
CA GLU A 145 -10.32 28.78 1.04
C GLU A 145 -11.78 28.91 1.48
N VAL A 146 -12.00 29.62 2.59
CA VAL A 146 -13.24 30.35 2.84
C VAL A 146 -12.84 31.73 3.37
N SER A 147 -12.73 32.70 2.47
CA SER A 147 -12.88 34.13 2.77
C SER A 147 -12.97 34.92 1.47
N SER A 148 -14.19 35.24 1.06
CA SER A 148 -14.59 36.52 0.48
C SER A 148 -16.10 36.67 0.64
#